data_AF-A0A1M3R116-F1
#
_entry.id   AF-A0A1M3R116-F1
#
_cell.length_a   1.000
_cell.length_b   1.000
_cell.length_c   1.000
_cell.angle_alpha   90.00
_cell.angle_beta   90.00
_cell.angle_gamma   90.00
#
_symmetry.space_group_name_H-M   'P 1'
#
loop_
_entity.id
_entity.type
_entity.pdbx_description
1 polymer ?
#
loop_
_entity_poly.entity_id
_entity_poly.type
_entity_poly.pdbx_seq_one_letter_code
_entity_poly.pdbx_strand_id
1 'polypeptide(L)'
;MIHNENVYSIPAKFRRIENLHILLWLLKDVCWALNLRVLGMIMIIPTITVAVMISWQTRKIQSELLHNLAVVCWIIANCLWMTGEFFGWDEGTWGARHLALFPFSAGLIILFYFYFVLAPSKKFRDKMRERTEEIIQQEAE
;
A
#
# COMPACT_ATOMS: atom_id res chain seq x y z
N MET A 1 25.51 -19.71 -22.94
CA MET A 1 24.08 -19.63 -22.59
C MET A 1 23.98 -18.69 -21.40
N ILE A 2 23.70 -17.41 -21.65
CA ILE A 2 23.49 -16.43 -20.59
C ILE A 2 22.05 -16.68 -20.11
N HIS A 3 21.88 -17.06 -18.84
CA HIS A 3 20.57 -17.09 -18.21
C HIS A 3 19.99 -15.69 -18.35
N ASN A 4 18.96 -15.55 -19.19
CA ASN A 4 18.12 -14.37 -19.21
C ASN A 4 17.31 -14.42 -17.91
N GLU A 5 17.93 -14.04 -16.80
CA GLU A 5 17.19 -13.73 -15.59
C GLU A 5 16.22 -12.64 -16.01
N ASN A 6 14.93 -12.97 -16.03
CA ASN A 6 13.87 -12.01 -16.30
C ASN A 6 13.96 -10.92 -15.22
N VAL A 7 14.77 -9.89 -15.49
CA VAL A 7 14.89 -8.71 -14.64
C VAL A 7 13.52 -8.06 -14.69
N TYR A 8 12.76 -8.25 -13.63
CA TYR A 8 11.47 -7.60 -13.44
C TYR A 8 11.69 -6.09 -13.38
N SER A 9 11.61 -5.44 -14.54
CA SER A 9 11.78 -4.00 -14.67
C SER A 9 10.45 -3.31 -14.44
N ILE A 10 10.17 -2.92 -13.20
CA ILE A 10 9.04 -2.02 -12.91
C ILE A 10 9.27 -0.71 -13.70
N PRO A 11 8.30 -0.24 -14.50
CA PRO A 11 8.50 0.96 -15.31
C PRO A 11 8.81 2.15 -14.41
N ALA A 12 9.80 2.97 -14.80
CA ALA A 12 10.39 4.00 -13.95
C ALA A 12 9.36 5.01 -13.37
N LYS A 13 8.22 5.19 -14.05
CA LYS A 13 7.11 6.02 -13.58
C LYS A 13 6.48 5.49 -12.29
N PHE A 14 6.27 4.17 -12.17
CA PHE A 14 5.70 3.55 -10.96
C PHE A 14 6.62 3.74 -9.76
N ARG A 15 7.92 3.50 -9.94
CA ARG A 15 8.94 3.74 -8.91
C ARG A 15 8.97 5.18 -8.40
N ARG A 16 8.78 6.17 -9.27
CA ARG A 16 8.76 7.58 -8.85
C ARG A 16 7.55 7.88 -7.96
N ILE A 17 6.39 7.33 -8.30
CA ILE A 17 5.15 7.53 -7.53
C ILE A 17 5.25 6.80 -6.18
N GLU A 18 5.79 5.59 -6.14
CA GLU A 18 6.07 4.85 -4.89
C GLU A 18 7.03 5.61 -3.98
N ASN A 19 8.13 6.13 -4.52
CA ASN A 19 9.08 6.93 -3.74
C ASN A 19 8.44 8.22 -3.21
N LEU A 20 7.62 8.89 -4.03
CA LEU A 20 6.88 10.08 -3.61
C LEU A 20 5.86 9.76 -2.52
N HIS A 21 5.20 8.61 -2.62
CA HIS A 21 4.27 8.12 -1.62
C HIS A 21 4.94 7.93 -0.26
N ILE A 22 6.10 7.26 -0.23
CA ILE A 22 6.89 7.06 0.99
C ILE A 22 7.31 8.42 1.58
N LEU A 23 7.74 9.36 0.74
CA LEU A 23 8.11 10.72 1.18
C LEU A 23 6.92 11.44 1.84
N LEU A 24 5.74 11.42 1.20
CA LEU A 24 4.53 12.05 1.72
C LEU A 24 4.11 11.43 3.05
N TRP A 25 4.21 10.11 3.15
CA TRP A 25 3.90 9.37 4.38
C TRP A 25 4.84 9.77 5.52
N LEU A 26 6.16 9.81 5.28
CA LEU A 26 7.13 10.26 6.28
C LEU A 26 6.88 11.71 6.72
N LEU A 27 6.55 12.60 5.79
CA LEU A 27 6.28 14.00 6.12
C LEU A 27 5.02 14.13 6.99
N LYS A 28 3.95 13.39 6.66
CA LYS A 28 2.74 13.29 7.50
C LYS A 28 3.11 12.80 8.91
N ASP A 29 3.90 11.73 9.01
CA ASP A 29 4.25 11.12 10.31
C ASP A 29 5.17 12.01 11.14
N VAL A 30 6.02 12.83 10.52
CA VAL A 30 6.76 13.90 11.21
C VAL A 30 5.80 14.94 11.77
N CYS A 31 4.78 15.36 11.02
CA CYS A 31 3.74 16.27 11.55
C CYS A 31 3.00 15.65 12.73
N TRP A 32 2.75 14.34 12.71
CA TRP A 32 2.16 13.61 13.83
C TRP A 32 3.07 13.60 15.06
N ALA A 33 4.34 13.23 14.89
CA ALA A 33 5.32 13.18 15.97
C ALA A 33 5.55 14.55 16.63
N LEU A 34 5.44 15.64 15.86
CA LEU A 34 5.51 17.02 16.35
C LEU A 34 4.17 17.56 16.88
N ASN A 35 3.12 16.74 16.94
CA ASN A 35 1.77 17.13 17.37
C ASN A 35 1.16 18.31 16.57
N LEU A 36 1.56 18.47 15.30
CA LEU A 36 1.05 19.50 14.40
C LEU A 36 -0.33 19.10 13.84
N ARG A 37 -1.38 19.25 14.66
CA ARG A 37 -2.74 18.77 14.37
C ARG A 37 -3.27 19.17 12.99
N VAL A 38 -3.20 20.47 12.66
CA VAL A 38 -3.75 21.00 11.40
C VAL A 38 -2.98 20.48 10.19
N LEU A 39 -1.64 20.54 10.23
CA LEU A 39 -0.79 20.08 9.13
C LEU A 39 -0.87 18.56 8.95
N GLY A 40 -0.86 17.79 10.04
CA GLY A 40 -1.02 16.35 10.00
C GLY A 40 -2.34 15.94 9.36
N MET A 41 -3.45 16.59 9.72
CA MET A 41 -4.78 16.33 9.14
C MET A 41 -4.84 16.66 7.65
N ILE A 42 -4.27 17.79 7.22
CA ILE A 42 -4.21 18.16 5.80
C ILE A 42 -3.40 17.13 5.01
N MET A 43 -2.30 16.64 5.59
CA MET A 43 -1.40 15.67 4.96
C MET A 43 -2.00 14.27 4.81
N ILE A 44 -3.06 13.92 5.55
CA ILE A 44 -3.80 12.65 5.36
C ILE A 44 -4.30 12.51 3.91
N ILE A 45 -4.88 13.59 3.38
CA ILE A 45 -5.50 13.60 2.05
C ILE A 45 -4.49 13.20 0.96
N PRO A 46 -3.37 13.92 0.76
CA PRO A 46 -2.40 13.54 -0.27
C PRO A 46 -1.79 12.16 -0.01
N THR A 47 -1.57 11.74 1.24
CA THR A 47 -1.04 10.38 1.51
C THR A 47 -1.97 9.26 1.08
N ILE A 48 -3.27 9.34 1.45
CA ILE A 48 -4.25 8.32 1.06
C ILE A 48 -4.50 8.37 -0.44
N THR A 49 -4.62 9.57 -1.03
CA THR A 49 -4.83 9.71 -2.47
C THR A 49 -3.72 9.04 -3.26
N VAL A 50 -2.45 9.29 -2.94
CA VAL A 50 -1.33 8.67 -3.66
C VAL A 50 -1.30 7.15 -3.43
N ALA A 51 -1.57 6.67 -2.22
CA ALA A 51 -1.61 5.23 -1.93
C ALA A 51 -2.69 4.51 -2.77
N VAL A 52 -3.89 5.08 -2.85
CA VAL A 52 -5.00 4.56 -3.66
C VAL A 52 -4.66 4.64 -5.15
N MET A 53 -4.03 5.73 -5.60
CA MET A 53 -3.57 5.86 -6.99
C MET A 53 -2.57 4.75 -7.36
N ILE A 54 -1.58 4.46 -6.51
CA ILE A 54 -0.62 3.35 -6.73
C ILE A 54 -1.34 2.01 -6.80
N SER A 55 -2.25 1.75 -5.85
CA SER A 55 -3.05 0.53 -5.85
C SER A 55 -3.86 0.38 -7.15
N TRP A 56 -4.50 1.46 -7.61
CA TRP A 56 -5.24 1.45 -8.87
C TRP A 56 -4.34 1.24 -10.09
N GLN A 57 -3.15 1.85 -10.12
CA GLN A 57 -2.22 1.73 -11.24
C GLN A 57 -1.66 0.30 -11.37
N THR A 58 -1.38 -0.33 -10.23
CA THR A 58 -0.86 -1.70 -10.15
C THR A 58 -1.94 -2.78 -10.31
N ARG A 59 -3.21 -2.42 -10.58
CA ARG A 59 -4.32 -3.38 -10.75
C ARG A 59 -4.09 -4.45 -11.82
N LYS A 60 -3.19 -4.19 -12.78
CA LYS A 60 -2.84 -5.15 -13.84
C LYS A 60 -2.04 -6.35 -13.28
N ILE A 61 -1.29 -6.14 -12.20
CA ILE A 61 -0.43 -7.14 -11.54
C ILE A 61 -1.03 -7.47 -10.18
N GLN A 62 -1.71 -8.62 -10.06
CA GLN A 62 -2.48 -8.94 -8.84
C GLN A 62 -1.62 -9.05 -7.57
N SER A 63 -0.35 -9.44 -7.70
CA SER A 63 0.60 -9.51 -6.59
C SER A 63 0.83 -8.13 -6.01
N GLU A 64 1.21 -7.17 -6.86
CA GLU A 64 1.44 -5.78 -6.46
C GLU A 64 0.15 -5.13 -5.96
N LEU A 65 -0.99 -5.39 -6.61
CA LEU A 65 -2.29 -4.87 -6.18
C LEU A 65 -2.61 -5.28 -4.74
N LEU A 66 -2.42 -6.55 -4.38
CA LEU A 66 -2.74 -7.05 -3.03
C LEU A 66 -1.81 -6.45 -1.97
N HIS A 67 -0.52 -6.30 -2.28
CA HIS A 67 0.42 -5.61 -1.38
C HIS A 67 0.07 -4.13 -1.23
N ASN A 68 -0.19 -3.43 -2.33
CA ASN A 68 -0.56 -2.02 -2.32
C ASN A 68 -1.90 -1.80 -1.62
N LEU A 69 -2.85 -2.73 -1.74
CA LEU A 69 -4.11 -2.67 -1.00
C LEU A 69 -3.89 -2.86 0.50
N ALA A 70 -3.00 -3.78 0.91
CA ALA A 70 -2.63 -3.92 2.31
C ALA A 70 -1.97 -2.65 2.86
N VAL A 71 -1.10 -2.00 2.09
CA VAL A 71 -0.49 -0.71 2.44
C VAL A 71 -1.55 0.39 2.56
N VAL A 72 -2.55 0.45 1.66
CA VAL A 72 -3.67 1.39 1.78
C VAL A 72 -4.46 1.15 3.07
N CYS A 73 -4.80 -0.10 3.40
CA CYS A 73 -5.47 -0.45 4.65
C CYS A 73 -4.65 -0.02 5.88
N TRP A 74 -3.32 -0.19 5.83
CA TRP A 74 -2.42 0.25 6.89
C TRP A 74 -2.39 1.78 7.03
N ILE A 75 -2.32 2.53 5.93
CA ILE A 75 -2.32 4.00 5.98
C ILE A 75 -3.64 4.51 6.54
N ILE A 76 -4.77 3.91 6.17
CA ILE A 76 -6.08 4.24 6.73
C ILE A 76 -6.08 3.98 8.25
N ALA A 77 -5.56 2.85 8.70
CA ALA A 77 -5.40 2.55 10.13
C ALA A 77 -4.55 3.60 10.85
N ASN A 78 -3.41 3.97 10.26
CA ASN A 78 -2.49 4.94 10.81
C ASN A 78 -3.11 6.35 10.89
N CYS A 79 -3.87 6.74 9.87
CA CYS A 79 -4.61 8.00 9.88
C CYS A 79 -5.72 8.01 10.94
N LEU A 80 -6.43 6.88 11.11
CA LEU A 80 -7.47 6.74 12.14
C LEU A 80 -6.91 6.77 13.57
N TRP A 81 -5.72 6.21 13.77
CA TRP A 81 -5.03 6.32 15.06
C TRP A 81 -4.60 7.78 15.31
N MET A 82 -3.94 8.42 14.34
CA MET A 82 -3.51 9.81 14.46
C MET A 82 -4.67 10.77 14.74
N THR A 83 -5.79 10.65 14.02
CA THR A 83 -6.98 11.47 14.27
C THR A 83 -7.49 11.27 15.69
N GLY A 84 -7.54 10.01 16.13
CA GLY A 84 -7.85 9.63 17.50
C GLY A 84 -7.06 10.37 18.56
N GLU A 85 -5.75 10.41 18.40
CA GLU A 85 -4.82 11.05 19.33
C GLU A 85 -4.98 12.57 19.33
N PHE A 86 -5.17 13.19 18.16
CA PHE A 86 -5.36 14.64 18.04
C PHE A 86 -6.67 15.14 18.69
N PHE A 87 -7.74 14.35 18.62
CA PHE A 87 -9.04 14.68 19.18
C PHE A 87 -9.24 14.16 20.61
N GLY A 88 -8.26 13.45 21.19
CA GLY A 88 -8.37 12.87 22.53
C GLY A 88 -9.39 11.74 22.62
N TRP A 89 -9.74 11.11 21.49
CA TRP A 89 -10.66 9.96 21.43
C TRP A 89 -10.05 8.65 21.94
N ASP A 90 -8.90 8.70 22.62
CA ASP A 90 -8.27 7.54 23.25
C ASP A 90 -8.84 7.26 24.67
N GLU A 91 -9.67 8.14 25.25
CA GLU A 91 -10.20 8.00 26.63
C GLU A 91 -11.43 7.06 26.80
N GLY A 92 -11.63 6.09 25.90
CA GLY A 92 -12.76 5.15 25.97
C GLY A 92 -12.37 3.69 25.76
N THR A 93 -13.23 2.75 26.17
CA THR A 93 -13.07 1.29 25.91
C THR A 93 -12.97 0.96 24.41
N TRP A 94 -13.47 1.85 23.56
CA TRP A 94 -13.32 1.81 22.09
C TRP A 94 -12.48 2.99 21.59
N GLY A 95 -11.35 3.25 22.25
CA GLY A 95 -10.43 4.31 21.85
C GLY A 95 -10.03 4.15 20.38
N ALA A 96 -9.77 5.27 19.71
CA ALA A 96 -9.45 5.30 18.29
C ALA A 96 -8.28 4.38 17.89
N ARG A 97 -7.35 4.10 18.83
CA ARG A 97 -6.30 3.08 18.67
C ARG A 97 -6.86 1.66 18.43
N HIS A 98 -7.90 1.27 19.15
CA HIS A 98 -8.55 -0.02 18.97
C HIS A 98 -9.34 -0.06 17.66
N LEU A 99 -9.93 1.06 17.26
CA LEU A 99 -10.60 1.17 15.96
C LEU A 99 -9.61 1.06 14.80
N ALA A 100 -8.39 1.60 14.95
CA ALA A 100 -7.31 1.45 13.99
C ALA A 100 -6.82 0.00 13.82
N LEU A 101 -7.00 -0.87 14.82
CA LEU A 101 -6.63 -2.27 14.70
C LEU A 101 -7.47 -3.02 13.66
N PHE A 102 -8.72 -2.62 13.40
CA PHE A 102 -9.56 -3.27 12.38
C PHE A 102 -8.97 -3.16 10.97
N PRO A 103 -8.73 -1.96 10.41
CA PRO A 103 -8.10 -1.83 9.10
C PRO A 103 -6.66 -2.34 9.08
N PHE A 104 -5.92 -2.23 10.20
CA PHE A 104 -4.57 -2.80 10.30
C PHE A 104 -4.58 -4.33 10.16
N SER A 105 -5.48 -4.99 10.89
CA SER A 105 -5.67 -6.44 10.82
C SER A 105 -6.16 -6.87 9.45
N ALA A 106 -7.06 -6.11 8.82
CA ALA A 106 -7.50 -6.37 7.45
C ALA A 106 -6.32 -6.36 6.45
N GLY A 107 -5.42 -5.38 6.55
CA GLY A 107 -4.19 -5.34 5.73
C GLY A 107 -3.29 -6.56 5.94
N LEU A 108 -3.08 -6.97 7.20
CA LEU A 108 -2.31 -8.17 7.53
C LEU A 108 -2.94 -9.45 6.98
N ILE A 109 -4.27 -9.58 7.07
CA ILE A 109 -5.00 -10.74 6.54
C ILE A 109 -4.84 -10.82 5.01
N ILE A 110 -4.88 -9.68 4.30
CA ILE A 110 -4.67 -9.64 2.85
C ILE A 110 -3.27 -10.18 2.48
N LEU A 111 -2.22 -9.73 3.18
CA LEU A 111 -0.86 -10.22 2.96
C LEU A 111 -0.72 -11.70 3.33
N PHE A 112 -1.31 -12.10 4.45
CA PHE A 112 -1.29 -13.50 4.88
C PHE A 112 -1.95 -14.41 3.83
N TYR A 113 -3.14 -14.03 3.35
CA TYR A 113 -3.82 -14.75 2.27
C TYR A 113 -2.96 -14.81 1.01
N PHE A 114 -2.32 -13.69 0.62
CA PHE A 114 -1.43 -13.66 -0.53
C PHE A 114 -0.28 -14.67 -0.39
N TYR A 115 0.49 -14.62 0.71
CA TYR A 115 1.68 -15.44 0.86
C TYR A 115 1.39 -16.92 1.12
N PHE A 116 0.33 -17.24 1.87
CA PHE A 116 0.05 -18.62 2.27
C PHE A 116 -0.91 -19.37 1.34
N VAL A 117 -1.79 -18.66 0.63
CA VAL A 117 -2.80 -19.30 -0.24
C VAL A 117 -2.49 -19.04 -1.71
N LEU A 118 -2.22 -17.79 -2.07
CA LEU A 118 -2.17 -17.37 -3.46
C LEU A 118 -0.79 -17.60 -4.12
N ALA A 119 0.29 -17.20 -3.45
CA ALA A 119 1.67 -17.37 -3.91
C ALA A 119 2.07 -18.84 -4.18
N PRO A 120 1.69 -19.84 -3.35
CA PRO A 120 2.01 -21.25 -3.64
C PRO A 120 1.14 -21.87 -4.75
N SER A 121 0.04 -21.22 -5.15
CA SER A 121 -0.87 -21.77 -6.17
C SER A 121 -0.23 -21.74 -7.57
N LYS A 122 -0.02 -22.92 -8.17
CA LYS A 122 0.51 -23.04 -9.54
C LYS A 122 -0.33 -22.28 -10.57
N LYS A 123 -1.66 -22.39 -10.49
CA LYS A 123 -2.61 -21.68 -11.38
C LYS A 123 -2.42 -20.16 -11.32
N PHE A 124 -2.16 -19.63 -10.13
CA PHE A 124 -1.89 -18.20 -9.95
C PHE A 124 -0.54 -17.82 -10.57
N ARG A 125 0.51 -18.59 -10.30
CA ARG A 125 1.84 -18.35 -10.89
C ARG A 125 1.83 -18.36 -12.42
N ASP A 126 1.13 -19.31 -13.04
CA ASP A 126 1.03 -19.39 -14.50
C ASP A 126 0.25 -18.21 -15.07
N LYS A 127 -0.90 -17.86 -14.48
CA LYS A 127 -1.67 -16.66 -14.88
C LYS A 127 -0.86 -15.36 -14.75
N MET A 128 -0.03 -15.27 -13.72
CA MET A 128 0.83 -14.10 -13.49
C MET A 128 1.95 -14.03 -14.51
N ARG A 129 2.52 -15.18 -14.91
CA ARG A 129 3.51 -15.26 -15.98
C ARG A 129 2.94 -14.77 -17.31
N GLU A 130 1.77 -15.28 -17.71
CA GLU A 130 1.07 -14.84 -18.93
C GLU A 130 0.80 -13.33 -18.92
N ARG A 131 0.30 -12.80 -17.81
CA ARG A 131 0.08 -11.36 -17.61
C ARG A 131 1.34 -10.52 -17.70
N THR A 132 2.45 -10.99 -17.15
CA THR A 132 3.74 -10.29 -17.23
C THR A 132 4.25 -10.27 -18.66
N GLU A 133 4.13 -11.38 -19.39
CA GLU A 133 4.47 -11.48 -20.81
C GLU A 133 3.63 -10.52 -21.67
N GLU A 134 2.31 -10.45 -21.45
CA GLU A 134 1.41 -9.48 -22.11
C GLU A 134 1.83 -8.02 -21.89
N ILE A 135 2.22 -7.66 -20.65
CA ILE A 135 2.63 -6.30 -20.31
C ILE A 135 3.95 -5.93 -20.99
N ILE A 136 4.92 -6.86 -21.01
CA ILE A 136 6.21 -6.64 -21.68
C ILE A 136 5.99 -6.44 -23.19
N GLN A 137 5.11 -7.22 -23.81
CA GLN A 137 4.76 -7.05 -25.22
C GLN A 137 4.10 -5.70 -25.50
N GLN A 138 3.16 -5.26 -24.66
CA GLN A 138 2.52 -3.94 -24.80
C GLN A 138 3.49 -2.76 -24.61
N GLU A 139 4.58 -2.92 -23.87
CA GLU A 139 5.60 -1.87 -23.71
C GLU A 139 6.65 -1.88 -24.82
N ALA A 140 6.76 -2.98 -25.58
CA ALA A 140 7.68 -3.10 -26.71
C ALA A 140 7.10 -2.56 -28.03
N GLU A 141 5.77 -2.37 -28.10
CA GLU A 141 5.03 -1.74 -29.21
C GLU A 141 4.91 -0.21 -29.04
#